data_AF-A0A7Y4SJJ7-F1
#
_entry.id   AF-A0A7Y4SJJ7-F1
#
_cell.length_a   1.000
_cell.length_b   1.000
_cell.length_c   1.000
_cell.angle_alpha   90.00
_cell.angle_beta   90.00
_cell.angle_gamma   90.00
#
_symmetry.space_group_name_H-M   'P 1'
#
loop_
_entity.id
_entity.type
_entity.pdbx_description
1 polymer ?
#
loop_
_entity_poly.entity_id
_entity_poly.type
_entity_poly.pdbx_seq_one_letter_code
_entity_poly.pdbx_strand_id
1 'polypeptide(L)'
;MRERRWETTTPMTFDQVLAVGERLGALGLKPAVPARDVICYVEEWTVKAPEDFDQLDAWSTEDVTLIHIREGWRGDFFLLAGAYHTVYQRYQDVGTYCSISHPWRVRDQLRLHDPRSMLWLGFRHAHSFIRVRLQTNEVITPGETRADAERIQWLEERRTAFLEAITLLELPVETLVEQQQLVLRPVDPSVPFFCSWPDAFGPCQVEYNTADAYEFLVPASKLAATSSPEPAGVRAYLTGFSEDALLDFYAIEPTPRSVYRCSVHCPLDDLPEIRSAIEPDGRLYATLCEFQTQELLPDEGDASAIVGVVGSGAGFGIEIRLNKAPLSEEMMIGWLERLIGHSVVYAPLPAFV
;
A
#
# COMPACT_ATOMS: atom_id res chain seq x y z
N MET A 1 -7.71 1.36 0.42
CA MET A 1 -7.65 1.05 1.86
C MET A 1 -9.03 1.33 2.43
N ARG A 2 -9.63 0.37 3.14
CA ARG A 2 -11.03 0.41 3.61
C ARG A 2 -11.14 0.27 5.13
N GLU A 3 -10.07 0.60 5.85
CA GLU A 3 -9.94 0.28 7.28
C GLU A 3 -9.51 1.51 8.06
N ARG A 4 -10.04 1.61 9.29
CA ARG A 4 -9.61 2.53 10.32
C ARG A 4 -8.50 1.87 11.12
N ARG A 5 -7.42 2.59 11.44
CA ARG A 5 -6.25 2.02 12.12
C ARG A 5 -5.89 2.78 13.39
N TRP A 6 -5.55 2.04 14.43
CA TRP A 6 -4.96 2.52 15.67
C TRP A 6 -3.69 1.75 15.94
N GLU A 7 -2.73 2.37 16.63
CA GLU A 7 -1.49 1.70 17.02
C GLU A 7 -1.04 2.09 18.42
N THR A 8 -0.27 1.20 19.05
CA THR A 8 0.36 1.47 20.34
C THR A 8 1.41 2.57 20.24
N THR A 9 1.46 3.43 21.26
CA THR A 9 2.33 4.63 21.27
C THR A 9 3.75 4.38 21.79
N THR A 10 3.98 3.24 22.44
CA THR A 10 5.27 2.92 23.06
C THR A 10 5.77 1.57 22.53
N PRO A 11 7.08 1.44 22.27
CA PRO A 11 7.65 0.16 21.87
C PRO A 11 7.41 -0.90 22.94
N MET A 12 7.04 -2.09 22.47
CA MET A 12 6.76 -3.28 23.25
C MET A 12 7.86 -4.32 23.06
N THR A 13 8.06 -5.13 24.09
CA THR A 13 8.79 -6.40 23.99
C THR A 13 7.88 -7.46 23.37
N PHE A 14 8.47 -8.55 22.87
CA PHE A 14 7.68 -9.64 22.31
C PHE A 14 6.82 -10.35 23.39
N ASP A 15 7.32 -10.47 24.62
CA ASP A 15 6.53 -11.00 25.75
C ASP A 15 5.26 -10.18 26.02
N GLN A 16 5.32 -8.85 25.85
CA GLN A 16 4.14 -8.00 25.97
C GLN A 16 3.15 -8.23 24.81
N VAL A 17 3.62 -8.52 23.60
CA VAL A 17 2.76 -8.93 22.48
C VAL A 17 2.05 -10.25 22.80
N LEU A 18 2.76 -11.23 23.34
CA LEU A 18 2.15 -12.50 23.77
C LEU A 18 1.10 -12.29 24.88
N ALA A 19 1.37 -11.39 25.84
CA ALA A 19 0.41 -11.02 26.88
C ALA A 19 -0.86 -10.37 26.32
N VAL A 20 -0.77 -9.60 25.21
CA VAL A 20 -1.95 -9.11 24.48
C VAL A 20 -2.73 -10.29 23.90
N GLY A 21 -2.05 -11.27 23.31
CA GLY A 21 -2.67 -12.51 22.86
C GLY A 21 -3.43 -13.20 23.99
N GLU A 22 -2.78 -13.48 25.13
CA GLU A 22 -3.43 -14.10 26.29
C GLU A 22 -4.66 -13.33 26.77
N ARG A 23 -4.59 -11.99 26.80
CA ARG A 23 -5.72 -11.12 27.14
C ARG A 23 -6.88 -11.29 26.17
N LEU A 24 -6.64 -11.27 24.87
CA LEU A 24 -7.68 -11.48 23.85
C LEU A 24 -8.32 -12.87 24.01
N GLY A 25 -7.51 -13.89 24.29
CA GLY A 25 -8.00 -15.25 24.59
C GLY A 25 -8.89 -15.30 25.84
N ALA A 26 -8.53 -14.57 26.90
CA ALA A 26 -9.35 -14.46 28.12
C ALA A 26 -10.70 -13.75 27.89
N LEU A 27 -10.81 -12.95 26.83
CA LEU A 27 -12.08 -12.35 26.38
C LEU A 27 -12.91 -13.30 25.49
N GLY A 28 -12.44 -14.53 25.26
CA GLY A 28 -13.12 -15.52 24.43
C GLY A 28 -12.76 -15.48 22.94
N LEU A 29 -11.82 -14.61 22.54
CA LEU A 29 -11.33 -14.55 21.17
C LEU A 29 -10.30 -15.65 20.87
N LYS A 30 -9.86 -15.73 19.61
CA LYS A 30 -8.96 -16.79 19.11
C LYS A 30 -7.65 -16.22 18.56
N PRO A 31 -6.79 -15.66 19.41
CA PRO A 31 -5.48 -15.16 18.99
C PRO A 31 -4.57 -16.31 18.53
N ALA A 32 -3.58 -15.99 17.70
CA ALA A 32 -2.48 -16.87 17.38
C ALA A 32 -1.67 -17.17 18.64
N VAL A 33 -1.24 -18.42 18.77
CA VAL A 33 -0.38 -18.91 19.85
C VAL A 33 1.05 -19.07 19.34
N PRO A 34 2.09 -19.08 20.19
CA PRO A 34 3.49 -19.08 19.77
C PRO A 34 3.84 -20.07 18.64
N ALA A 35 3.48 -21.34 18.81
CA ALA A 35 3.79 -22.39 17.83
C ALA A 35 2.86 -22.41 16.59
N ARG A 36 1.96 -21.44 16.45
CA ARG A 36 1.03 -21.39 15.31
C ARG A 36 1.67 -20.63 14.16
N ASP A 37 1.62 -21.23 12.97
CA ASP A 37 2.04 -20.56 11.75
C ASP A 37 1.19 -19.32 11.48
N VAL A 38 1.88 -18.23 11.18
CA VAL A 38 1.35 -16.94 10.76
C VAL A 38 2.02 -16.51 9.45
N ILE A 39 1.36 -15.62 8.74
CA ILE A 39 1.98 -14.91 7.61
C ILE A 39 2.52 -13.58 8.14
N CYS A 40 3.83 -13.41 8.03
CA CYS A 40 4.58 -12.23 8.41
C CYS A 40 4.96 -11.44 7.16
N TYR A 41 4.30 -10.30 6.92
CA TYR A 41 4.61 -9.41 5.81
C TYR A 41 5.78 -8.49 6.18
N VAL A 42 6.88 -8.59 5.44
CA VAL A 42 8.07 -7.74 5.56
C VAL A 42 8.01 -6.62 4.52
N GLU A 43 8.33 -5.39 4.94
CA GLU A 43 8.47 -4.23 4.05
C GLU A 43 9.66 -3.36 4.43
N GLU A 44 10.10 -2.52 3.46
CA GLU A 44 11.17 -1.52 3.64
C GLU A 44 12.47 -2.12 4.21
N TRP A 45 12.73 -3.41 3.98
CA TRP A 45 13.96 -4.07 4.41
C TRP A 45 15.13 -3.64 3.52
N THR A 46 15.92 -2.67 3.98
CA THR A 46 17.10 -2.18 3.26
C THR A 46 18.17 -3.25 3.10
N VAL A 47 18.63 -3.44 1.87
CA VAL A 47 19.72 -4.35 1.51
C VAL A 47 20.81 -3.63 0.72
N LYS A 48 22.03 -4.15 0.78
CA LYS A 48 23.18 -3.65 0.03
C LYS A 48 23.29 -4.31 -1.34
N ALA A 49 22.88 -5.56 -1.45
CA ALA A 49 22.91 -6.33 -2.68
C ALA A 49 21.70 -7.28 -2.77
N PRO A 50 21.28 -7.70 -3.98
CA PRO A 50 20.15 -8.61 -4.14
C PRO A 50 20.25 -9.91 -3.32
N GLU A 51 21.45 -10.47 -3.19
CA GLU A 51 21.75 -11.70 -2.44
C GLU A 51 21.59 -11.56 -0.92
N ASP A 52 21.48 -10.34 -0.38
CA ASP A 52 21.19 -10.14 1.04
C ASP A 52 19.81 -10.73 1.44
N PHE A 53 18.95 -11.04 0.45
CA PHE A 53 17.68 -11.74 0.65
C PHE A 53 17.86 -13.11 1.34
N ASP A 54 19.00 -13.78 1.12
CA ASP A 54 19.32 -15.10 1.67
C ASP A 54 19.30 -15.13 3.21
N GLN A 55 19.33 -13.96 3.87
CA GLN A 55 19.12 -13.85 5.32
C GLN A 55 17.76 -14.37 5.80
N LEU A 56 16.78 -14.52 4.89
CA LEU A 56 15.47 -15.10 5.18
C LEU A 56 15.32 -16.57 4.73
N ASP A 57 16.39 -17.24 4.26
CA ASP A 57 16.35 -18.63 3.75
C ASP A 57 15.87 -19.66 4.77
N ALA A 58 15.91 -19.33 6.06
CA ALA A 58 15.38 -20.18 7.13
C ALA A 58 13.85 -20.36 7.05
N TRP A 59 13.15 -19.47 6.34
CA TRP A 59 11.69 -19.46 6.24
C TRP A 59 11.20 -19.56 4.80
N SER A 60 9.96 -20.00 4.62
CA SER A 60 9.30 -19.99 3.31
C SER A 60 8.81 -18.59 2.98
N THR A 61 9.22 -18.05 1.83
CA THR A 61 8.85 -16.70 1.39
C THR A 61 7.97 -16.68 0.13
N GLU A 62 7.07 -15.71 0.04
CA GLU A 62 6.21 -15.45 -1.12
C GLU A 62 6.21 -13.96 -1.49
N ASP A 63 5.71 -13.64 -2.69
CA ASP A 63 5.55 -12.26 -3.20
C ASP A 63 6.82 -11.38 -3.15
N VAL A 64 7.99 -12.01 -3.25
CA VAL A 64 9.29 -11.35 -3.15
C VAL A 64 9.44 -10.29 -4.23
N THR A 65 9.68 -9.05 -3.79
CA THR A 65 9.85 -7.90 -4.68
C THR A 65 11.03 -7.07 -4.20
N LEU A 66 12.03 -6.87 -5.06
CA LEU A 66 13.04 -5.85 -4.84
C LEU A 66 12.49 -4.49 -5.26
N ILE A 67 12.71 -3.47 -4.45
CA ILE A 67 12.27 -2.11 -4.71
C ILE A 67 13.49 -1.20 -4.74
N HIS A 68 13.67 -0.51 -5.86
CA HIS A 68 14.65 0.56 -5.98
C HIS A 68 14.01 1.89 -5.59
N ILE A 69 14.49 2.50 -4.52
CA ILE A 69 14.01 3.77 -3.99
C ILE A 69 15.03 4.87 -4.33
N ARG A 70 14.55 5.94 -4.96
CA ARG A 70 15.30 7.17 -5.22
C ARG A 70 14.62 8.32 -4.50
N GLU A 71 15.17 8.66 -3.34
CA GLU A 71 14.74 9.81 -2.55
C GLU A 71 15.25 11.12 -3.16
N GLY A 72 14.41 12.15 -3.15
CA GLY A 72 14.81 13.48 -3.59
C GLY A 72 15.19 13.58 -5.07
N TRP A 73 14.65 12.69 -5.92
CA TRP A 73 14.99 12.59 -7.33
C TRP A 73 14.49 13.81 -8.12
N ARG A 74 15.29 14.26 -9.10
CA ARG A 74 15.07 15.47 -9.92
C ARG A 74 15.32 15.24 -11.42
N GLY A 75 15.42 13.97 -11.84
CA GLY A 75 15.76 13.61 -13.22
C GLY A 75 14.58 13.72 -14.18
N ASP A 76 14.76 13.18 -15.38
CA ASP A 76 13.70 13.01 -16.37
C ASP A 76 13.06 11.62 -16.24
N PHE A 77 11.74 11.57 -16.10
CA PHE A 77 11.02 10.34 -15.80
C PHE A 77 10.96 9.42 -17.02
N PHE A 78 10.91 10.01 -18.22
CA PHE A 78 10.95 9.27 -19.48
C PHE A 78 12.27 8.51 -19.60
N LEU A 79 13.40 9.17 -19.31
CA LEU A 79 14.72 8.53 -19.38
C LEU A 79 14.87 7.42 -18.35
N LEU A 80 14.40 7.65 -17.10
CA LEU A 80 14.45 6.65 -16.05
C LEU A 80 13.59 5.43 -16.40
N ALA A 81 12.32 5.64 -16.75
CA ALA A 81 11.41 4.56 -17.11
C ALA A 81 11.90 3.80 -18.36
N GLY A 82 12.47 4.50 -19.35
CA GLY A 82 13.08 3.90 -20.53
C GLY A 82 14.29 3.00 -20.21
N ALA A 83 15.11 3.39 -19.23
CA ALA A 83 16.22 2.57 -18.76
C ALA A 83 15.72 1.28 -18.07
N TYR A 84 14.73 1.39 -17.19
CA TYR A 84 14.07 0.20 -16.60
C TYR A 84 13.45 -0.69 -17.67
N HIS A 85 12.73 -0.10 -18.62
CA HIS A 85 12.12 -0.84 -19.72
C HIS A 85 13.16 -1.60 -20.54
N THR A 86 14.34 -1.01 -20.79
CA THR A 86 15.41 -1.64 -21.56
C THR A 86 15.96 -2.88 -20.86
N VAL A 87 16.19 -2.80 -19.54
CA VAL A 87 16.61 -3.96 -18.74
C VAL A 87 15.49 -5.00 -18.67
N TYR A 88 14.25 -4.56 -18.43
CA TYR A 88 13.07 -5.42 -18.44
C TYR A 88 12.94 -6.23 -19.73
N GLN A 89 13.10 -5.61 -20.90
CA GLN A 89 12.99 -6.29 -22.20
C GLN A 89 14.01 -7.44 -22.37
N ARG A 90 15.19 -7.34 -21.73
CA ARG A 90 16.22 -8.38 -21.74
C ARG A 90 15.85 -9.59 -20.89
N TYR A 91 15.17 -9.36 -19.76
CA TYR A 91 14.94 -10.38 -18.72
C TYR A 91 13.47 -10.76 -18.51
N GLN A 92 12.55 -10.22 -19.32
CA GLN A 92 11.14 -10.51 -19.14
C GLN A 92 10.82 -11.99 -19.36
N ASP A 93 9.99 -12.52 -18.48
CA ASP A 93 9.40 -13.85 -18.55
C ASP A 93 8.01 -13.84 -17.92
N VAL A 94 7.27 -14.94 -18.09
CA VAL A 94 6.02 -15.19 -17.36
C VAL A 94 6.30 -15.10 -15.85
N GLY A 95 5.57 -14.22 -15.16
CA GLY A 95 5.74 -13.99 -13.72
C GLY A 95 6.65 -12.81 -13.37
N THR A 96 7.39 -12.26 -14.33
CA THR A 96 8.17 -11.03 -14.12
C THR A 96 7.27 -9.79 -14.16
N TYR A 97 7.58 -8.81 -13.31
CA TYR A 97 6.84 -7.55 -13.22
C TYR A 97 7.78 -6.40 -12.85
N CYS A 98 7.84 -5.39 -13.72
CA CYS A 98 8.57 -4.15 -13.47
C CYS A 98 7.58 -2.99 -13.46
N SER A 99 7.59 -2.15 -12.43
CA SER A 99 6.80 -0.91 -12.43
C SER A 99 7.54 0.22 -11.75
N ILE A 100 7.43 1.44 -12.28
CA ILE A 100 8.05 2.63 -11.74
C ILE A 100 6.96 3.60 -11.33
N SER A 101 6.98 3.99 -10.06
CA SER A 101 6.03 4.92 -9.47
C SER A 101 6.62 6.31 -9.36
N HIS A 102 5.77 7.33 -9.53
CA HIS A 102 6.16 8.72 -9.44
C HIS A 102 5.01 9.58 -8.89
N PRO A 103 5.30 10.58 -8.04
CA PRO A 103 4.29 11.54 -7.62
C PRO A 103 3.86 12.44 -8.77
N TRP A 104 2.61 12.86 -8.75
CA TRP A 104 2.11 13.91 -9.64
C TRP A 104 1.18 14.82 -8.83
N ARG A 105 0.92 16.00 -9.38
CA ARG A 105 0.15 17.02 -8.70
C ARG A 105 -1.12 17.37 -9.47
N VAL A 106 -2.25 17.30 -8.78
CA VAL A 106 -3.50 17.87 -9.25
C VAL A 106 -3.38 19.39 -9.17
N ARG A 107 -3.71 20.10 -10.26
CA ARG A 107 -3.56 21.56 -10.32
C ARG A 107 -4.63 22.28 -9.53
N ASP A 108 -5.85 21.75 -9.57
CA ASP A 108 -6.99 22.33 -8.87
C ASP A 108 -6.85 22.16 -7.35
N GLN A 109 -7.31 23.17 -6.62
CA GLN A 109 -7.33 23.11 -5.15
C GLN A 109 -8.52 22.26 -4.70
N LEU A 110 -8.23 21.03 -4.26
CA LEU A 110 -9.23 20.10 -3.73
C LEU A 110 -9.27 20.18 -2.21
N ARG A 111 -10.46 20.09 -1.60
CA ARG A 111 -10.62 20.11 -0.14
C ARG A 111 -10.51 18.74 0.48
N LEU A 112 -11.04 17.72 -0.20
CA LEU A 112 -11.20 16.36 0.32
C LEU A 112 -10.11 15.40 -0.20
N HIS A 113 -9.37 15.83 -1.23
CA HIS A 113 -8.27 15.08 -1.82
C HIS A 113 -6.93 15.75 -1.54
N ASP A 114 -5.89 14.94 -1.40
CA ASP A 114 -4.51 15.44 -1.34
C ASP A 114 -4.12 15.90 -2.76
N PRO A 115 -3.56 17.11 -2.94
CA PRO A 115 -3.08 17.56 -4.24
C PRO A 115 -1.96 16.69 -4.81
N ARG A 116 -1.23 15.93 -3.97
CA ARG A 116 -0.22 14.96 -4.39
C ARG A 116 -0.84 13.58 -4.52
N SER A 117 -0.72 13.01 -5.71
CA SER A 117 -1.19 11.68 -6.07
C SER A 117 -0.04 10.88 -6.67
N MET A 118 -0.23 9.59 -6.95
CA MET A 118 0.82 8.77 -7.56
C MET A 118 0.37 8.18 -8.88
N LEU A 119 1.34 8.03 -9.77
CA LEU A 119 1.23 7.25 -10.98
C LEU A 119 2.19 6.05 -10.90
N TRP A 120 1.85 4.96 -11.58
CA TRP A 120 2.75 3.86 -11.89
C TRP A 120 2.72 3.64 -13.38
N LEU A 121 3.90 3.54 -13.98
CA LEU A 121 4.10 2.98 -15.30
C LEU A 121 4.67 1.58 -15.11
N GLY A 122 4.02 0.55 -15.64
CA GLY A 122 4.52 -0.81 -15.50
C GLY A 122 4.47 -1.64 -16.76
N PHE A 123 5.32 -2.67 -16.73
CA PHE A 123 5.65 -3.57 -17.81
C PHE A 123 5.46 -5.01 -17.33
N ARG A 124 4.70 -5.78 -18.09
CA ARG A 124 4.47 -7.21 -17.90
C ARG A 124 4.63 -7.91 -19.23
N HIS A 125 4.83 -9.23 -19.18
CA HIS A 125 5.16 -10.03 -20.37
C HIS A 125 4.18 -9.82 -21.55
N ALA A 126 2.89 -9.61 -21.25
CA ALA A 126 1.85 -9.50 -22.28
C ALA A 126 1.30 -8.07 -22.49
N HIS A 127 1.60 -7.12 -21.61
CA HIS A 127 1.03 -5.77 -21.68
C HIS A 127 1.85 -4.78 -20.85
N SER A 128 1.69 -3.50 -21.17
CA SER A 128 2.04 -2.40 -20.29
C SER A 128 0.80 -1.77 -19.71
N PHE A 129 0.98 -1.10 -18.58
CA PHE A 129 -0.11 -0.43 -17.90
C PHE A 129 0.32 0.92 -17.36
N ILE A 130 -0.65 1.81 -17.26
CA ILE A 130 -0.53 3.02 -16.47
C ILE A 130 -1.61 3.02 -15.40
N ARG A 131 -1.19 3.20 -14.15
CA ARG A 131 -2.06 3.28 -12.99
C ARG A 131 -1.97 4.65 -12.38
N VAL A 132 -3.11 5.26 -12.06
CA VAL A 132 -3.19 6.51 -11.33
C VAL A 132 -3.94 6.24 -10.04
N ARG A 133 -3.35 6.64 -8.90
CA ARG A 133 -3.99 6.55 -7.58
C ARG A 133 -4.13 7.94 -6.99
N LEU A 134 -5.38 8.30 -6.69
CA LEU A 134 -5.73 9.49 -5.95
C LEU A 134 -5.75 9.21 -4.45
N GLN A 135 -5.44 10.25 -3.68
CA GLN A 135 -5.46 10.20 -2.23
C GLN A 135 -6.51 11.14 -1.67
N THR A 136 -7.07 10.76 -0.53
CA THR A 136 -8.03 11.55 0.22
C THR A 136 -7.41 11.97 1.55
N ASN A 137 -7.82 13.13 2.06
CA ASN A 137 -7.37 13.62 3.35
C ASN A 137 -7.93 12.77 4.51
N GLU A 138 -9.06 12.09 4.26
CA GLU A 138 -9.71 11.19 5.21
C GLU A 138 -10.13 9.88 4.53
N VAL A 139 -10.21 8.82 5.32
CA VAL A 139 -10.79 7.53 4.92
C VAL A 139 -12.06 7.30 5.73
N ILE A 140 -13.16 7.13 5.03
CA ILE A 140 -14.49 6.83 5.58
C ILE A 140 -14.91 5.53 4.97
N THR A 141 -15.15 4.54 5.81
CA THR A 141 -15.38 3.19 5.34
C THR A 141 -16.82 3.00 4.87
N PRO A 142 -17.08 2.01 4.00
CA PRO A 142 -18.44 1.72 3.54
C PRO A 142 -19.43 1.51 4.70
N GLY A 143 -20.57 2.20 4.64
CA GLY A 143 -21.62 2.12 5.65
C GLY A 143 -21.57 3.20 6.73
N GLU A 144 -20.51 4.01 6.80
CA GLU A 144 -20.47 5.19 7.67
C GLU A 144 -21.17 6.38 6.98
N THR A 145 -22.04 7.11 7.71
CA THR A 145 -22.84 8.23 7.17
C THR A 145 -22.30 9.61 7.56
N ARG A 146 -21.21 9.67 8.34
CA ARG A 146 -20.69 10.92 8.93
C ARG A 146 -20.24 11.99 7.93
N ALA A 147 -19.96 11.61 6.68
CA ALA A 147 -19.62 12.56 5.61
C ALA A 147 -20.63 12.57 4.45
N ASP A 148 -21.86 12.09 4.67
CA ASP A 148 -22.88 12.10 3.61
C ASP A 148 -23.17 13.50 3.07
N ALA A 149 -23.04 14.52 3.92
CA ALA A 149 -23.16 15.93 3.52
C ALA A 149 -22.10 16.38 2.49
N GLU A 150 -20.92 15.74 2.47
CA GLU A 150 -19.81 16.08 1.58
C GLU A 150 -19.72 15.19 0.34
N ARG A 151 -20.61 14.18 0.21
CA ARG A 151 -20.53 13.15 -0.84
C ARG A 151 -20.54 13.71 -2.25
N ILE A 152 -21.39 14.71 -2.50
CA ILE A 152 -21.48 15.35 -3.83
C ILE A 152 -20.16 16.04 -4.19
N GLN A 153 -19.61 16.81 -3.25
CA GLN A 153 -18.34 17.50 -3.45
C GLN A 153 -17.20 16.50 -3.67
N TRP A 154 -17.16 15.43 -2.89
CA TRP A 154 -16.14 14.39 -3.03
C TRP A 154 -16.18 13.70 -4.40
N LEU A 155 -17.36 13.35 -4.90
CA LEU A 155 -17.50 12.78 -6.25
C LEU A 155 -17.02 13.74 -7.33
N GLU A 156 -17.34 15.03 -7.18
CA GLU A 156 -16.90 16.05 -8.14
C GLU A 156 -15.39 16.27 -8.09
N GLU A 157 -14.78 16.43 -6.91
CA GLU A 157 -13.32 16.56 -6.77
C GLU A 157 -12.59 15.32 -7.32
N ARG A 158 -13.10 14.12 -7.04
CA ARG A 158 -12.56 12.87 -7.59
C ARG A 158 -12.65 12.85 -9.12
N ARG A 159 -13.80 13.23 -9.67
CA ARG A 159 -14.01 13.32 -11.11
C ARG A 159 -13.03 14.30 -11.75
N THR A 160 -12.87 15.49 -11.17
CA THR A 160 -11.93 16.51 -11.61
C THR A 160 -10.50 15.99 -11.63
N ALA A 161 -10.05 15.36 -10.54
CA ALA A 161 -8.70 14.82 -10.44
C ALA A 161 -8.42 13.70 -11.47
N PHE A 162 -9.36 12.75 -11.65
CA PHE A 162 -9.20 11.72 -12.68
C PHE A 162 -9.28 12.29 -14.09
N LEU A 163 -10.17 13.26 -14.37
CA LEU A 163 -10.26 13.92 -15.67
C LEU A 163 -8.95 14.62 -16.02
N GLU A 164 -8.31 15.28 -15.06
CA GLU A 164 -7.00 15.88 -15.26
C GLU A 164 -5.95 14.82 -15.63
N ALA A 165 -5.87 13.73 -14.86
CA ALA A 165 -4.94 12.64 -15.15
C ALA A 165 -5.19 12.00 -16.53
N ILE A 166 -6.45 11.65 -16.84
CA ILE A 166 -6.87 11.07 -18.12
C ILE A 166 -6.49 11.98 -19.29
N THR A 167 -6.72 13.29 -19.13
CA THR A 167 -6.42 14.28 -20.18
C THR A 167 -4.91 14.41 -20.40
N LEU A 168 -4.12 14.51 -19.33
CA LEU A 168 -2.64 14.60 -19.43
C LEU A 168 -2.01 13.33 -19.99
N LEU A 169 -2.61 12.19 -19.68
CA LEU A 169 -2.19 10.87 -20.17
C LEU A 169 -2.75 10.56 -21.57
N GLU A 170 -3.62 11.40 -22.12
CA GLU A 170 -4.27 11.21 -23.43
C GLU A 170 -5.01 9.85 -23.51
N LEU A 171 -5.56 9.37 -22.38
CA LEU A 171 -6.23 8.07 -22.34
C LEU A 171 -7.63 8.15 -22.98
N PRO A 172 -8.02 7.16 -23.80
CA PRO A 172 -9.34 7.10 -24.40
C PRO A 172 -10.36 6.58 -23.38
N VAL A 173 -10.66 7.40 -22.37
CA VAL A 173 -11.56 7.09 -21.26
C VAL A 173 -12.62 8.19 -21.12
N GLU A 174 -13.88 7.78 -21.09
CA GLU A 174 -15.02 8.65 -20.80
C GLU A 174 -15.33 8.67 -19.31
N THR A 175 -15.85 9.81 -18.83
CA THR A 175 -16.25 9.98 -17.42
C THR A 175 -17.73 10.30 -17.32
N LEU A 176 -18.44 9.57 -16.47
CA LEU A 176 -19.87 9.73 -16.22
C LEU A 176 -20.14 9.69 -14.72
N VAL A 177 -21.20 10.35 -14.28
CA VAL A 177 -21.72 10.18 -12.91
C VAL A 177 -23.07 9.47 -13.01
N GLU A 178 -23.13 8.23 -12.54
CA GLU A 178 -24.33 7.39 -12.54
C GLU A 178 -24.61 6.95 -11.11
N GLN A 179 -25.87 7.06 -10.65
CA GLN A 179 -26.29 6.58 -9.31
C GLN A 179 -25.40 7.04 -8.14
N GLN A 180 -24.97 8.31 -8.15
CA GLN A 180 -24.03 8.87 -7.16
C GLN A 180 -22.67 8.15 -7.12
N GLN A 181 -22.23 7.62 -8.25
CA GLN A 181 -20.91 7.02 -8.42
C GLN A 181 -20.22 7.62 -9.64
N LEU A 182 -18.91 7.82 -9.54
CA LEU A 182 -18.07 8.13 -10.70
C LEU A 182 -17.83 6.84 -11.47
N VAL A 183 -18.19 6.85 -12.74
CA VAL A 183 -17.94 5.77 -13.68
C VAL A 183 -16.93 6.24 -14.70
N LEU A 184 -15.83 5.50 -14.82
CA LEU A 184 -14.84 5.66 -15.88
C LEU A 184 -15.01 4.49 -16.85
N ARG A 185 -15.09 4.76 -18.16
CA ARG A 185 -15.24 3.72 -19.20
C ARG A 185 -14.22 3.92 -20.30
N PRO A 186 -13.45 2.89 -20.70
CA PRO A 186 -12.63 2.99 -21.89
C PRO A 186 -13.54 3.12 -23.12
N VAL A 187 -13.12 3.91 -24.12
CA VAL A 187 -13.85 4.06 -25.39
C VAL A 187 -13.92 2.73 -26.15
N ASP A 188 -12.85 1.92 -26.06
CA ASP A 188 -12.85 0.53 -26.50
C ASP A 188 -13.10 -0.41 -25.30
N PRO A 189 -14.27 -1.06 -25.22
CA PRO A 189 -14.61 -1.96 -24.11
C PRO A 189 -13.80 -3.26 -24.10
N SER A 190 -13.05 -3.58 -25.17
CA SER A 190 -12.18 -4.75 -25.20
C SER A 190 -10.86 -4.53 -24.44
N VAL A 191 -10.49 -3.27 -24.18
CA VAL A 191 -9.26 -2.94 -23.46
C VAL A 191 -9.44 -3.23 -21.96
N PRO A 192 -8.54 -4.02 -21.35
CA PRO A 192 -8.58 -4.25 -19.91
C PRO A 192 -8.41 -2.94 -19.16
N PHE A 193 -9.44 -2.58 -18.38
CA PHE A 193 -9.50 -1.35 -17.61
C PHE A 193 -9.98 -1.66 -16.21
N PHE A 194 -9.15 -1.35 -15.21
CA PHE A 194 -9.43 -1.67 -13.82
C PHE A 194 -9.67 -0.41 -13.02
N CYS A 195 -10.74 -0.44 -12.27
CA CYS A 195 -11.15 0.63 -11.39
C CYS A 195 -11.29 0.09 -9.99
N SER A 196 -10.57 0.68 -9.05
CA SER A 196 -10.69 0.35 -7.64
C SER A 196 -11.04 1.61 -6.87
N TRP A 197 -12.31 1.73 -6.51
CA TRP A 197 -12.80 2.74 -5.59
C TRP A 197 -13.39 2.07 -4.35
N PRO A 198 -13.29 2.73 -3.19
CA PRO A 198 -14.20 2.44 -2.09
C PRO A 198 -15.60 2.92 -2.47
N ASP A 199 -16.63 2.19 -2.03
CA ASP A 199 -18.03 2.65 -2.05
C ASP A 199 -18.28 3.84 -1.09
N ALA A 200 -17.20 4.35 -0.48
CA ALA A 200 -17.14 5.44 0.49
C ALA A 200 -15.85 6.26 0.30
N PHE A 201 -15.57 7.22 1.17
CA PHE A 201 -14.44 8.15 1.02
C PHE A 201 -13.11 7.44 1.25
N GLY A 202 -12.18 7.53 0.31
CA GLY A 202 -10.88 6.89 0.45
C GLY A 202 -10.06 6.91 -0.83
N PRO A 203 -8.81 6.42 -0.75
CA PRO A 203 -7.94 6.28 -1.90
C PRO A 203 -8.60 5.44 -2.98
N CYS A 204 -8.49 5.91 -4.21
CA CYS A 204 -9.04 5.23 -5.37
C CYS A 204 -8.01 5.23 -6.49
N GLN A 205 -8.10 4.25 -7.38
CA GLN A 205 -7.18 4.12 -8.49
C GLN A 205 -7.88 3.63 -9.74
N VAL A 206 -7.26 3.95 -10.87
CA VAL A 206 -7.57 3.43 -12.19
C VAL A 206 -6.31 2.85 -12.81
N GLU A 207 -6.44 1.78 -13.57
CA GLU A 207 -5.38 1.19 -14.37
C GLU A 207 -5.88 0.94 -15.79
N TYR A 208 -5.14 1.46 -16.76
CA TYR A 208 -5.39 1.30 -18.19
C TYR A 208 -4.26 0.47 -18.78
N ASN A 209 -4.61 -0.54 -19.58
CA ASN A 209 -3.65 -1.48 -20.16
C ASN A 209 -3.55 -1.34 -21.68
N THR A 210 -2.39 -1.70 -22.22
CA THR A 210 -2.17 -1.79 -23.66
C THR A 210 -1.15 -2.88 -23.99
N ALA A 211 -1.25 -3.44 -25.19
CA ALA A 211 -0.26 -4.38 -25.70
C ALA A 211 1.03 -3.69 -26.17
N ASP A 212 1.01 -2.38 -26.44
CA ASP A 212 2.20 -1.63 -26.86
C ASP A 212 3.08 -1.27 -25.65
N ALA A 213 4.29 -1.84 -25.60
CA ALA A 213 5.21 -1.63 -24.51
C ALA A 213 5.71 -0.18 -24.34
N TYR A 214 5.55 0.66 -25.37
CA TYR A 214 6.07 2.03 -25.40
C TYR A 214 5.00 3.11 -25.22
N GLU A 215 3.73 2.77 -25.39
CA GLU A 215 2.61 3.73 -25.50
C GLU A 215 2.58 4.73 -24.33
N PHE A 216 2.83 4.26 -23.11
CA PHE A 216 2.72 5.09 -21.90
C PHE A 216 4.01 5.81 -21.48
N LEU A 217 5.16 5.58 -22.12
CA LEU A 217 6.42 6.22 -21.71
C LEU A 217 6.32 7.75 -21.76
N VAL A 218 5.84 8.30 -22.88
CA VAL A 218 5.68 9.75 -23.05
C VAL A 218 4.53 10.30 -22.20
N PRO A 219 3.30 9.74 -22.25
CA PRO A 219 2.20 10.20 -21.39
C PRO A 219 2.55 10.20 -19.89
N ALA A 220 3.15 9.13 -19.37
CA ALA A 220 3.53 9.05 -17.96
C ALA A 220 4.52 10.16 -17.57
N SER A 221 5.46 10.51 -18.45
CA SER A 221 6.40 11.61 -18.22
C SER A 221 5.72 12.97 -18.14
N LYS A 222 4.67 13.22 -18.95
CA LYS A 222 3.87 14.46 -18.87
C LYS A 222 3.18 14.59 -17.51
N LEU A 223 2.61 13.49 -17.01
CA LEU A 223 1.97 13.47 -15.69
C LEU A 223 2.99 13.63 -14.56
N ALA A 224 4.11 12.91 -14.61
CA ALA A 224 5.20 13.02 -13.64
C ALA A 224 5.74 14.47 -13.53
N ALA A 225 5.86 15.17 -14.66
CA ALA A 225 6.37 16.54 -14.73
C ALA A 225 5.54 17.55 -13.92
N THR A 226 4.28 17.26 -13.61
CA THR A 226 3.42 18.12 -12.78
C THR A 226 3.91 18.27 -11.33
N SER A 227 4.77 17.36 -10.86
CA SER A 227 5.39 17.43 -9.52
C SER A 227 6.57 18.41 -9.44
N SER A 228 7.13 18.83 -10.59
CA SER A 228 8.25 19.77 -10.65
C SER A 228 7.87 21.14 -10.08
N PRO A 229 8.75 21.85 -9.37
CA PRO A 229 10.19 21.60 -9.17
C PRO A 229 10.53 20.83 -7.87
N GLU A 230 9.54 20.25 -7.20
CA GLU A 230 9.76 19.53 -5.95
C GLU A 230 10.55 18.24 -6.20
N PRO A 231 11.51 17.87 -5.33
CA PRO A 231 12.11 16.55 -5.38
C PRO A 231 11.05 15.45 -5.24
N ALA A 232 11.13 14.41 -6.06
CA ALA A 232 10.21 13.29 -6.05
C ALA A 232 10.80 12.07 -5.33
N GLY A 233 9.95 11.29 -4.64
CA GLY A 233 10.25 9.94 -4.21
C GLY A 233 9.85 8.96 -5.32
N VAL A 234 10.82 8.38 -6.01
CA VAL A 234 10.58 7.45 -7.13
C VAL A 234 10.88 6.03 -6.68
N ARG A 235 9.95 5.11 -6.91
CA ARG A 235 10.11 3.70 -6.53
C ARG A 235 9.93 2.79 -7.74
N ALA A 236 10.88 1.90 -8.00
CA ALA A 236 10.72 0.86 -9.02
C ALA A 236 10.58 -0.51 -8.35
N TYR A 237 9.52 -1.24 -8.66
CA TYR A 237 9.19 -2.55 -8.12
C TYR A 237 9.60 -3.62 -9.13
N LEU A 238 10.42 -4.56 -8.70
CA LEU A 238 11.03 -5.61 -9.49
C LEU A 238 10.66 -6.96 -8.86
N THR A 239 9.71 -7.65 -9.47
CA THR A 239 9.19 -8.94 -8.97
C THR A 239 9.51 -10.04 -9.98
N GLY A 240 9.96 -11.20 -9.48
CA GLY A 240 10.17 -12.41 -10.28
C GLY A 240 11.44 -12.42 -11.15
N PHE A 241 12.36 -11.48 -10.95
CA PHE A 241 13.64 -11.44 -11.68
C PHE A 241 14.72 -12.27 -10.96
N SER A 242 15.64 -12.86 -11.74
CA SER A 242 16.84 -13.49 -11.20
C SER A 242 17.81 -12.46 -10.62
N GLU A 243 18.75 -12.90 -9.77
CA GLU A 243 19.81 -12.06 -9.21
C GLU A 243 20.60 -11.32 -10.29
N ASP A 244 21.03 -12.01 -11.36
CA ASP A 244 21.72 -11.40 -12.49
C ASP A 244 20.93 -10.24 -13.12
N ALA A 245 19.60 -10.41 -13.23
CA ALA A 245 18.74 -9.36 -13.76
C ALA A 245 18.59 -8.19 -12.78
N LEU A 246 18.49 -8.48 -11.48
CA LEU A 246 18.43 -7.44 -10.44
C LEU A 246 19.71 -6.61 -10.38
N LEU A 247 20.88 -7.22 -10.61
CA LEU A 247 22.16 -6.51 -10.74
C LEU A 247 22.17 -5.55 -11.95
N ASP A 248 21.64 -5.98 -13.09
CA ASP A 248 21.50 -5.13 -14.28
C ASP A 248 20.54 -3.95 -14.03
N PHE A 249 19.44 -4.16 -13.27
CA PHE A 249 18.56 -3.06 -12.85
C PHE A 249 19.27 -2.10 -11.88
N TYR A 250 20.12 -2.61 -11.00
CA TYR A 250 20.84 -1.81 -10.01
C TYR A 250 21.83 -0.85 -10.66
N ALA A 251 22.38 -1.22 -11.82
CA ALA A 251 23.28 -0.39 -12.62
C ALA A 251 22.59 0.84 -13.27
N ILE A 252 21.27 0.99 -13.16
CA ILE A 252 20.55 2.17 -13.67
C ILE A 252 20.82 3.39 -12.78
N GLU A 253 21.53 4.36 -13.32
CA GLU A 253 21.82 5.63 -12.65
C GLU A 253 20.58 6.56 -12.54
N PRO A 254 20.47 7.36 -11.45
CA PRO A 254 21.34 7.38 -10.29
C PRO A 254 21.15 6.12 -9.42
N THR A 255 22.22 5.66 -8.76
CA THR A 255 22.18 4.49 -7.87
C THR A 255 21.02 4.57 -6.87
N PRO A 256 20.12 3.57 -6.82
CA PRO A 256 19.02 3.54 -5.86
C PRO A 256 19.45 2.99 -4.50
N ARG A 257 18.64 3.28 -3.48
CA ARG A 257 18.58 2.44 -2.27
C ARG A 257 17.73 1.21 -2.61
N SER A 258 18.20 0.03 -2.26
CA SER A 258 17.50 -1.24 -2.50
C SER A 258 16.79 -1.67 -1.23
N VAL A 259 15.52 -2.03 -1.34
CA VAL A 259 14.76 -2.64 -0.25
C VAL A 259 13.97 -3.85 -0.73
N TYR A 260 13.79 -4.85 0.12
CA TYR A 260 12.88 -5.95 -0.15
C TYR A 260 11.54 -5.77 0.55
N ARG A 261 10.52 -6.37 -0.06
CA ARG A 261 9.28 -6.77 0.60
C ARG A 261 8.96 -8.22 0.23
N CYS A 262 8.33 -8.94 1.14
CA CYS A 262 7.89 -10.32 0.94
C CYS A 262 6.89 -10.72 2.03
N SER A 263 6.20 -11.83 1.82
CA SER A 263 5.49 -12.56 2.86
C SER A 263 6.38 -13.70 3.35
N VAL A 264 6.47 -13.88 4.66
CA VAL A 264 7.24 -14.95 5.31
C VAL A 264 6.25 -15.84 6.07
N HIS A 265 6.29 -17.15 5.83
CA HIS A 265 5.51 -18.13 6.59
C HIS A 265 6.35 -18.65 7.74
N CYS A 266 5.91 -18.40 8.96
CA CYS A 266 6.68 -18.72 10.16
C CYS A 266 5.76 -18.96 11.37
N PRO A 267 6.19 -19.75 12.37
CA PRO A 267 5.63 -19.70 13.71
C PRO A 267 5.60 -18.27 14.27
N LEU A 268 4.62 -17.96 15.13
CA LEU A 268 4.53 -16.65 15.76
C LEU A 268 5.77 -16.33 16.61
N ASP A 269 6.38 -17.32 17.26
CA ASP A 269 7.59 -17.15 18.07
C ASP A 269 8.88 -16.90 17.28
N ASP A 270 8.85 -17.01 15.95
CA ASP A 270 9.98 -16.66 15.07
C ASP A 270 10.02 -15.16 14.74
N LEU A 271 8.96 -14.40 15.02
CA LEU A 271 8.92 -12.96 14.72
C LEU A 271 10.11 -12.16 15.29
N PRO A 272 10.64 -12.43 16.50
CA PRO A 272 11.86 -11.79 16.99
C PRO A 272 13.10 -12.05 16.14
N GLU A 273 13.24 -13.26 15.60
CA GLU A 273 14.37 -13.63 14.75
C GLU A 273 14.24 -12.94 13.38
N ILE A 274 13.07 -13.01 12.76
CA ILE A 274 12.78 -12.29 11.50
C ILE A 274 13.00 -10.79 11.66
N ARG A 275 12.50 -10.18 12.75
CA ARG A 275 12.71 -8.75 13.05
C ARG A 275 14.21 -8.42 13.08
N SER A 276 15.01 -9.29 13.68
CA SER A 276 16.46 -9.08 13.80
C SER A 276 17.17 -9.24 12.45
N ALA A 277 16.70 -10.13 11.58
CA ALA A 277 17.23 -10.31 10.23
C ALA A 277 16.98 -9.09 9.31
N ILE A 278 15.88 -8.36 9.53
CA ILE A 278 15.49 -7.23 8.68
C ILE A 278 15.92 -5.85 9.23
N GLU A 279 16.68 -5.82 10.34
CA GLU A 279 17.23 -4.58 10.89
C GLU A 279 18.24 -3.91 9.93
N PRO A 280 18.40 -2.58 9.96
CA PRO A 280 17.78 -1.64 10.89
C PRO A 280 16.43 -1.05 10.43
N ASP A 281 16.15 -1.07 9.12
CA ASP A 281 15.04 -0.30 8.54
C ASP A 281 13.75 -1.12 8.35
N GLY A 282 13.88 -2.44 8.23
CA GLY A 282 12.78 -3.33 7.90
C GLY A 282 11.66 -3.31 8.93
N ARG A 283 10.44 -3.47 8.43
CA ARG A 283 9.24 -3.64 9.24
C ARG A 283 8.60 -4.96 8.94
N LEU A 284 8.01 -5.56 9.97
CA LEU A 284 7.19 -6.74 9.81
C LEU A 284 5.78 -6.51 10.35
N TYR A 285 4.82 -7.20 9.76
CA TYR A 285 3.41 -7.19 10.16
C TYR A 285 2.89 -8.61 10.17
N ALA A 286 2.24 -9.02 11.26
CA ALA A 286 1.59 -10.31 11.36
C ALA A 286 0.23 -10.17 12.03
N THR A 287 -0.75 -10.99 11.63
CA THR A 287 -2.05 -11.01 12.30
C THR A 287 -1.95 -11.79 13.61
N LEU A 288 -2.25 -11.14 14.74
CA LEU A 288 -2.37 -11.79 16.03
C LEU A 288 -3.77 -12.35 16.25
N CYS A 289 -4.82 -11.61 15.89
CA CYS A 289 -6.20 -12.05 16.10
C CYS A 289 -7.14 -11.37 15.11
N GLU A 290 -8.16 -12.10 14.64
CA GLU A 290 -9.28 -11.56 13.86
C GLU A 290 -10.59 -11.94 14.54
N PHE A 291 -11.55 -11.03 14.56
CA PHE A 291 -12.85 -11.26 15.18
C PHE A 291 -13.92 -10.30 14.66
N GLN A 292 -15.20 -10.61 14.91
CA GLN A 292 -16.30 -9.68 14.70
C GLN A 292 -16.58 -8.93 16.02
N THR A 293 -16.72 -7.61 15.97
CA THR A 293 -16.86 -6.81 17.19
C THR A 293 -18.11 -7.14 17.97
N GLN A 294 -19.14 -7.71 17.34
CA GLN A 294 -20.34 -8.18 18.02
C GLN A 294 -20.07 -9.30 19.05
N GLU A 295 -18.94 -10.01 18.95
CA GLU A 295 -18.51 -10.98 19.96
C GLU A 295 -18.22 -10.32 21.33
N LEU A 296 -17.82 -9.04 21.32
CA LEU A 296 -17.50 -8.26 22.52
C LEU A 296 -18.47 -7.09 22.77
N LEU A 297 -19.17 -6.64 21.74
CA LEU A 297 -20.12 -5.52 21.74
C LEU A 297 -21.45 -5.98 21.11
N PRO A 298 -22.21 -6.85 21.77
CA PRO A 298 -23.38 -7.51 21.17
C PRO A 298 -24.51 -6.55 20.77
N ASP A 299 -24.61 -5.42 21.45
CA ASP A 299 -25.68 -4.42 21.27
C ASP A 299 -25.31 -3.29 20.30
N GLU A 300 -24.10 -3.31 19.74
CA GLU A 300 -23.56 -2.22 18.92
C GLU A 300 -23.43 -2.62 17.43
N GLY A 301 -22.98 -1.68 16.60
CA GLY A 301 -22.71 -1.97 15.19
C GLY A 301 -21.60 -3.01 15.03
N ASP A 302 -21.84 -4.05 14.23
CA ASP A 302 -20.85 -5.11 14.01
C ASP A 302 -19.80 -4.71 12.97
N ALA A 303 -18.51 -4.80 13.30
CA ALA A 303 -17.37 -4.52 12.46
C ALA A 303 -16.41 -5.72 12.46
N SER A 304 -15.68 -5.92 11.36
CA SER A 304 -14.57 -6.87 11.33
C SER A 304 -13.32 -6.18 11.86
N ALA A 305 -12.68 -6.80 12.83
CA ALA A 305 -11.51 -6.28 13.52
C ALA A 305 -10.31 -7.22 13.37
N ILE A 306 -9.15 -6.63 13.13
CA ILE A 306 -7.84 -7.29 13.11
C ILE A 306 -6.98 -6.65 14.19
N VAL A 307 -6.39 -7.46 15.05
CA VAL A 307 -5.29 -7.07 15.93
C VAL A 307 -4.01 -7.63 15.31
N GLY A 308 -3.12 -6.76 14.88
CA GLY A 308 -1.85 -7.08 14.25
C GLY A 308 -0.66 -6.79 15.15
N VAL A 309 0.41 -7.54 14.97
CA VAL A 309 1.75 -7.27 15.51
C VAL A 309 2.50 -6.44 14.48
N VAL A 310 3.17 -5.39 14.92
CA VAL A 310 4.13 -4.62 14.11
C VAL A 310 5.51 -4.79 14.74
N GLY A 311 6.53 -5.12 13.94
CA GLY A 311 7.92 -5.20 14.38
C GLY A 311 8.80 -4.23 13.59
N SER A 312 9.77 -3.61 14.25
CA SER A 312 10.76 -2.71 13.64
C SER A 312 12.06 -2.69 14.45
N GLY A 313 13.06 -1.93 14.02
CA GLY A 313 14.28 -1.67 14.81
C GLY A 313 14.02 -1.04 16.18
N ALA A 314 12.86 -0.41 16.41
CA ALA A 314 12.48 0.15 17.72
C ALA A 314 11.94 -0.90 18.70
N GLY A 315 11.62 -2.11 18.24
CA GLY A 315 10.94 -3.16 18.98
C GLY A 315 9.62 -3.55 18.33
N PHE A 316 8.67 -4.02 19.13
CA PHE A 316 7.33 -4.42 18.67
C PHE A 316 6.26 -3.38 19.01
N GLY A 317 5.08 -3.54 18.44
CA GLY A 317 3.88 -2.80 18.77
C GLY A 317 2.63 -3.57 18.33
N ILE A 318 1.46 -3.05 18.69
CA ILE A 318 0.17 -3.58 18.25
C ILE A 318 -0.49 -2.56 17.34
N GLU A 319 -1.02 -3.02 16.21
CA GLU A 319 -1.98 -2.29 15.42
C GLU A 319 -3.38 -2.92 15.54
N ILE A 320 -4.40 -2.08 15.43
CA ILE A 320 -5.79 -2.53 15.38
C ILE A 320 -6.44 -1.91 14.16
N ARG A 321 -6.97 -2.75 13.28
CA ARG A 321 -7.65 -2.34 12.04
C ARG A 321 -9.11 -2.75 12.08
N LEU A 322 -10.01 -1.83 11.78
CA LEU A 322 -11.45 -2.08 11.70
C LEU A 322 -12.02 -1.63 10.36
N ASN A 323 -12.90 -2.43 9.77
CA ASN A 323 -13.58 -2.06 8.52
C ASN A 323 -14.64 -0.96 8.69
N LYS A 324 -15.04 -0.61 9.93
CA LYS A 324 -15.83 0.58 10.32
C LYS A 324 -15.76 0.74 11.83
N ALA A 325 -16.18 1.89 12.36
CA ALA A 325 -16.29 2.07 13.81
C ALA A 325 -17.57 1.41 14.36
N PRO A 326 -17.47 0.47 15.33
CA PRO A 326 -18.63 -0.08 16.03
C PRO A 326 -19.20 0.88 17.09
N LEU A 327 -18.41 1.87 17.54
CA LEU A 327 -18.75 2.83 18.59
C LEU A 327 -18.55 4.28 18.10
N SER A 328 -19.00 5.26 18.90
CA SER A 328 -18.69 6.68 18.66
C SER A 328 -17.19 6.97 18.81
N GLU A 329 -16.71 8.03 18.14
CA GLU A 329 -15.29 8.44 18.16
C GLU A 329 -14.73 8.60 19.59
N GLU A 330 -15.53 9.19 20.48
CA GLU A 330 -15.16 9.44 21.87
C GLU A 330 -14.95 8.14 22.67
N MET A 331 -15.63 7.06 22.28
CA MET A 331 -15.58 5.76 22.95
C MET A 331 -14.56 4.80 22.34
N MET A 332 -14.15 5.01 21.09
CA MET A 332 -13.27 4.10 20.36
C MET A 332 -11.95 3.85 21.10
N ILE A 333 -11.21 4.91 21.45
CA ILE A 333 -9.90 4.77 22.10
C ILE A 333 -10.01 4.00 23.40
N GLY A 334 -10.91 4.41 24.31
CA GLY A 334 -11.05 3.76 25.61
C GLY A 334 -11.49 2.29 25.52
N TRP A 335 -12.26 1.91 24.49
CA TRP A 335 -12.57 0.50 24.23
C TRP A 335 -11.36 -0.29 23.75
N LEU A 336 -10.62 0.25 22.77
CA LEU A 336 -9.42 -0.39 22.22
C LEU A 336 -8.32 -0.55 23.28
N GLU A 337 -8.12 0.45 24.14
CA GLU A 337 -7.17 0.36 25.26
C GLU A 337 -7.55 -0.74 26.26
N ARG A 338 -8.85 -0.95 26.53
CA ARG A 338 -9.31 -2.07 27.38
C ARG A 338 -9.12 -3.42 26.69
N LEU A 339 -9.32 -3.48 25.37
CA LEU A 339 -9.18 -4.68 24.56
C LEU A 339 -7.74 -5.21 24.62
N ILE A 340 -6.74 -4.35 24.42
CA ILE A 340 -5.34 -4.77 24.35
C ILE A 340 -4.56 -4.52 25.66
N GLY A 341 -5.05 -3.66 26.56
CA GLY A 341 -4.37 -3.31 27.81
C GLY A 341 -3.23 -2.29 27.67
N HIS A 342 -3.15 -1.59 26.54
CA HIS A 342 -2.12 -0.60 26.21
C HIS A 342 -2.74 0.64 25.58
N SER A 343 -2.10 1.79 25.75
CA SER A 343 -2.54 3.03 25.12
C SER A 343 -2.36 3.02 23.61
N VAL A 344 -3.40 3.45 22.90
CA VAL A 344 -3.42 3.54 21.45
C VAL A 344 -3.75 4.94 20.97
N VAL A 345 -3.27 5.28 19.78
CA VAL A 345 -3.63 6.50 19.07
C VAL A 345 -4.21 6.15 17.72
N TYR A 346 -5.12 6.99 17.22
CA TYR A 346 -5.59 6.87 15.84
C TYR A 346 -4.42 7.18 14.90
N ALA A 347 -4.09 6.21 14.05
CA ALA A 347 -2.94 6.24 13.16
C ALA A 347 -3.37 5.74 11.78
N PRO A 348 -4.09 6.57 11.00
CA PRO A 348 -4.49 6.19 9.65
C PRO A 348 -3.22 5.90 8.85
N LEU A 349 -3.24 4.81 8.08
CA LEU A 349 -2.11 4.43 7.23
C LEU A 349 -1.74 5.61 6.31
N PRO A 350 -0.45 5.97 6.21
CA PRO A 350 -0.02 7.10 5.40
C PRO A 350 -0.39 6.89 3.93
N ALA A 351 -0.65 8.00 3.23
CA ALA A 351 -1.07 8.00 1.84
C ALA A 351 -0.03 7.32 0.92
N PHE A 352 1.25 7.47 1.25
CA PHE A 352 2.40 6.81 0.62
C PHE A 352 3.40 6.43 1.72
N VAL A 353 3.85 5.18 1.70
CA VAL A 353 5.19 4.82 2.19
C VAL A 353 6.06 4.79 0.97
#